data_AF-A0AAD4CM22-F1
#
_entry.id   AF-A0AAD4CM22-F1
#
_cell.length_a   1.000
_cell.length_b   1.000
_cell.length_c   1.000
_cell.angle_alpha   90.00
_cell.angle_beta   90.00
_cell.angle_gamma   90.00
#
_symmetry.space_group_name_H-M   'P 1'
#
loop_
_entity.id
_entity.type
_entity.pdbx_description
1 polymer ?
#
loop_
_entity_poly.entity_id
_entity_poly.type
_entity_poly.pdbx_seq_one_letter_code
_entity_poly.pdbx_strand_id
1 'polypeptide(L)'
;MAAFLINRQPKLGILWLGAIFTDLAKSILRDMRAGMTALDLPASAWTETTQTFLTSKVGPNNGESIRREDECRLLFITASEAHGRPQIWPWKPFGTTQLSDAELPVRKHAQCAVHFLEYDSWEWTLTDGRSIQSSREIHSQPPSASPHSHPNRNLPTLDDYTYDFFSQSLSEGATRGIFGWLRSTGYPCSERPIYQHSWIDLEGSDEEEAPDDAESDGGIQYSPKKTHVERWLEGVEERG
;
A
#
# COMPACT_ATOMS: atom_id res chain seq x y z
N MET A 1 -9.01 -17.15 -21.76
CA MET A 1 -8.66 -15.88 -21.07
C MET A 1 -9.90 -15.19 -20.48
N ALA A 2 -10.83 -14.69 -21.29
CA ALA A 2 -12.07 -14.05 -20.81
C ALA A 2 -12.87 -14.91 -19.82
N ALA A 3 -13.19 -16.14 -20.22
CA ALA A 3 -13.92 -17.09 -19.37
C ALA A 3 -13.20 -17.41 -18.05
N PHE A 4 -11.86 -17.43 -18.04
CA PHE A 4 -11.10 -17.66 -16.82
C PHE A 4 -11.18 -16.47 -15.85
N LEU A 5 -11.03 -15.24 -16.36
CA LEU A 5 -11.12 -14.02 -15.55
C LEU A 5 -12.53 -13.80 -14.99
N ILE A 6 -13.55 -14.05 -15.82
CA ILE A 6 -14.96 -14.02 -15.43
C ILE A 6 -15.25 -15.08 -14.35
N ASN A 7 -14.72 -16.31 -14.49
CA ASN A 7 -14.91 -17.35 -13.48
C ASN A 7 -14.20 -17.06 -12.15
N ARG A 8 -13.07 -16.33 -12.18
CA ARG A 8 -12.32 -15.96 -10.97
C ARG A 8 -13.02 -14.86 -10.17
N GLN A 9 -13.61 -13.88 -10.85
CA GLN A 9 -14.34 -12.77 -10.22
C GLN A 9 -15.57 -12.39 -11.08
N PRO A 10 -16.72 -13.09 -10.92
CA PRO A 10 -17.90 -12.88 -11.76
C PRO A 10 -18.43 -11.45 -11.75
N LYS A 11 -18.30 -10.74 -10.62
CA LYS A 11 -18.69 -9.32 -10.48
C LYS A 11 -17.98 -8.40 -11.48
N LEU A 12 -16.76 -8.75 -11.87
CA LEU A 12 -15.96 -8.00 -12.85
C LEU A 12 -16.17 -8.49 -14.29
N GLY A 13 -17.07 -9.46 -14.51
CA GLY A 13 -17.16 -10.15 -15.79
C GLY A 13 -17.53 -9.25 -16.96
N ILE A 14 -18.48 -8.33 -16.75
CA ILE A 14 -18.88 -7.36 -17.77
C ILE A 14 -17.76 -6.35 -18.09
N LEU A 15 -16.95 -5.99 -17.09
CA LEU A 15 -15.81 -5.10 -17.26
C LEU A 15 -14.69 -5.79 -18.05
N TRP A 16 -14.42 -7.06 -17.78
CA TRP A 16 -13.50 -7.85 -18.58
C TRP A 16 -13.96 -8.01 -20.02
N LEU A 17 -15.27 -8.18 -20.26
CA LEU A 17 -15.82 -8.23 -21.60
C LEU A 17 -15.62 -6.89 -22.34
N GLY A 18 -15.92 -5.77 -21.68
CA GLY A 18 -15.68 -4.43 -22.22
C GLY A 18 -14.20 -4.21 -22.56
N ALA A 19 -13.30 -4.51 -21.62
CA ALA A 19 -11.85 -4.35 -21.81
C ALA A 19 -11.29 -5.20 -22.97
N ILE A 20 -11.89 -6.35 -23.26
CA ILE A 20 -11.52 -7.17 -24.43
C ILE A 20 -12.00 -6.52 -25.71
N PHE A 21 -13.26 -6.05 -25.76
CA PHE A 21 -13.79 -5.39 -26.95
C PHE A 21 -13.09 -4.06 -27.28
N THR A 22 -12.53 -3.38 -26.27
CA THR A 22 -11.76 -2.15 -26.45
C THR A 22 -10.23 -2.38 -26.54
N ASP A 23 -9.78 -3.63 -26.65
CA ASP A 23 -8.35 -4.05 -26.69
C ASP A 23 -7.48 -3.57 -25.50
N LEU A 24 -8.10 -3.22 -24.37
CA LEU A 24 -7.40 -2.81 -23.14
C LEU A 24 -6.88 -4.00 -22.32
N ALA A 25 -7.49 -5.18 -22.47
CA ALA A 25 -7.19 -6.35 -21.66
C ALA A 25 -5.70 -6.76 -21.67
N LYS A 26 -5.02 -6.62 -22.82
CA LYS A 26 -3.58 -6.94 -22.94
C LYS A 26 -2.71 -5.98 -22.13
N SER A 27 -3.01 -4.68 -22.19
CA SER A 27 -2.28 -3.67 -21.41
C SER A 27 -2.45 -3.92 -19.92
N ILE A 28 -3.70 -4.11 -19.47
CA ILE A 28 -4.02 -4.36 -18.06
C ILE A 28 -3.23 -5.55 -17.52
N LEU A 29 -3.17 -6.66 -18.26
CA LEU A 29 -2.49 -7.87 -17.79
C LEU A 29 -0.97 -7.80 -17.89
N ARG A 30 -0.43 -7.03 -18.84
CA ARG A 30 0.99 -6.70 -18.86
C ARG A 30 1.37 -5.91 -17.61
N ASP A 31 0.57 -4.91 -17.27
CA ASP A 31 0.84 -4.02 -16.12
C ASP A 31 0.68 -4.81 -14.79
N MET A 32 -0.35 -5.65 -14.67
CA MET A 32 -0.51 -6.59 -13.54
C MET A 32 0.69 -7.54 -13.41
N ARG A 33 1.19 -8.10 -14.52
CA ARG A 33 2.37 -8.98 -14.51
C ARG A 33 3.64 -8.24 -14.04
N ALA A 34 3.74 -6.94 -14.33
CA ALA A 34 4.83 -6.10 -13.86
C ALA A 34 4.64 -5.57 -12.42
N GLY A 35 3.58 -6.00 -11.72
CA GLY A 35 3.25 -5.48 -10.38
C GLY A 35 2.74 -4.04 -10.38
N MET A 36 2.43 -3.48 -11.55
CA MET A 36 1.90 -2.13 -11.73
C MET A 36 0.38 -2.14 -11.61
N THR A 37 -0.13 -2.37 -10.40
CA THR A 37 -1.55 -2.25 -10.11
C THR A 37 -1.82 -0.92 -9.44
N ALA A 38 -2.39 0.05 -10.18
CA ALA A 38 -2.83 1.29 -9.57
C ALA A 38 -3.97 0.98 -8.58
N LEU A 39 -3.80 1.36 -7.31
CA LEU A 39 -4.86 1.26 -6.32
C LEU A 39 -5.98 2.25 -6.67
N ASP A 40 -7.20 1.75 -6.80
CA ASP A 40 -8.40 2.56 -6.99
C ASP A 40 -9.44 2.19 -5.92
N LEU A 41 -9.43 2.96 -4.83
CA LEU A 41 -10.35 2.79 -3.71
C LEU A 41 -11.82 2.93 -4.15
N PRO A 42 -12.22 3.97 -4.92
CA PRO A 42 -13.53 4.02 -5.54
C PRO A 42 -13.88 2.76 -6.34
N ALA A 43 -12.99 2.28 -7.22
CA ALA A 43 -13.26 1.09 -8.03
C ALA A 43 -13.46 -0.17 -7.19
N SER A 44 -12.61 -0.38 -6.19
CA SER A 44 -12.74 -1.45 -5.21
C SER A 44 -14.10 -1.40 -4.50
N ALA A 45 -14.53 -0.20 -4.13
CA ALA A 45 -15.77 0.05 -3.41
C ALA A 45 -17.01 -0.26 -4.25
N TRP A 46 -17.16 0.33 -5.44
CA TRP A 46 -18.38 0.15 -6.26
C TRP A 46 -18.49 -1.21 -6.93
N THR A 47 -17.36 -1.90 -7.16
CA THR A 47 -17.36 -3.27 -7.68
C THR A 47 -17.51 -4.34 -6.58
N GLU A 48 -17.54 -3.92 -5.31
CA GLU A 48 -17.49 -4.81 -4.14
C GLU A 48 -16.37 -5.85 -4.24
N THR A 49 -15.20 -5.43 -4.75
CA THR A 49 -14.00 -6.27 -4.82
C THR A 49 -12.96 -5.74 -3.87
N THR A 50 -12.32 -6.62 -3.10
CA THR A 50 -11.21 -6.22 -2.23
C THR A 50 -9.93 -6.11 -3.04
N GLN A 51 -9.47 -4.89 -3.31
CA GLN A 51 -8.20 -4.65 -4.01
C GLN A 51 -7.04 -4.34 -3.05
N THR A 52 -7.34 -3.88 -1.83
CA THR A 52 -6.35 -3.49 -0.84
C THR A 52 -6.82 -3.85 0.56
N PHE A 53 -5.87 -4.00 1.48
CA PHE A 53 -6.18 -4.14 2.89
C PHE A 53 -6.76 -2.85 3.51
N LEU A 54 -6.64 -1.68 2.86
CA LEU A 54 -7.09 -0.40 3.41
C LEU A 54 -8.62 -0.30 3.63
N THR A 55 -9.41 -1.06 2.88
CA THR A 55 -10.88 -1.08 2.99
C THR A 55 -11.40 -2.15 3.97
N SER A 56 -10.50 -2.95 4.55
CA SER A 56 -10.85 -3.93 5.57
C SER A 56 -11.05 -3.28 6.95
N LYS A 57 -11.90 -3.88 7.78
CA LYS A 57 -12.07 -3.46 9.17
C LYS A 57 -10.77 -3.62 9.97
N VAL A 58 -10.51 -2.68 10.87
CA VAL A 58 -9.40 -2.75 11.82
C VAL A 58 -9.60 -3.94 12.75
N GLY A 59 -8.56 -4.75 12.92
CA GLY A 59 -8.58 -5.90 13.81
C GLY A 59 -8.57 -5.49 15.29
N PRO A 60 -8.92 -6.41 16.21
CA PRO A 60 -8.75 -6.17 17.64
C PRO A 60 -7.27 -5.99 17.98
N ASN A 61 -6.96 -5.05 18.87
CA ASN A 61 -5.63 -4.76 19.38
C ASN A 61 -5.59 -5.04 20.90
N ASN A 62 -4.49 -5.61 21.40
CA ASN A 62 -4.25 -5.91 22.81
C ASN A 62 -3.83 -4.68 23.65
N GLY A 63 -3.66 -3.51 23.03
CA GLY A 63 -3.22 -2.27 23.65
C GLY A 63 -1.69 -2.09 23.71
N GLU A 64 -0.92 -3.09 23.33
CA GLU A 64 0.55 -3.07 23.37
C GLU A 64 1.16 -2.95 21.98
N SER A 65 0.58 -3.59 20.97
CA SER A 65 1.08 -3.57 19.59
C SER A 65 -0.05 -3.57 18.57
N ILE A 66 0.18 -2.91 17.45
CA ILE A 66 -0.76 -2.83 16.34
C ILE A 66 -0.21 -3.59 15.14
N ARG A 67 -1.07 -4.25 14.36
CA ARG A 67 -0.63 -4.87 13.10
C ARG A 67 -0.28 -3.76 12.12
N ARG A 68 0.80 -3.91 11.34
CA ARG A 68 1.22 -2.85 10.40
C ARG A 68 0.15 -2.48 9.38
N GLU A 69 -0.69 -3.45 9.00
CA GLU A 69 -1.87 -3.23 8.16
C GLU A 69 -2.92 -2.33 8.82
N ASP A 70 -3.08 -2.42 10.14
CA ASP A 70 -4.01 -1.59 10.91
C ASP A 70 -3.39 -0.21 11.14
N GLU A 71 -2.08 -0.14 11.40
CA GLU A 71 -1.33 1.12 11.47
C GLU A 71 -1.42 1.90 10.15
N CYS A 72 -1.13 1.26 9.01
CA CYS A 72 -1.27 1.87 7.69
C CYS A 72 -2.69 2.40 7.44
N ARG A 73 -3.71 1.65 7.86
CA ARG A 73 -5.11 2.08 7.75
C ARG A 73 -5.38 3.33 8.57
N LEU A 74 -4.94 3.36 9.83
CA LEU A 74 -5.14 4.52 10.70
C LEU A 74 -4.37 5.73 10.17
N LEU A 75 -3.12 5.57 9.73
CA LEU A 75 -2.33 6.66 9.13
C LEU A 75 -3.06 7.30 7.94
N PHE A 76 -3.65 6.48 7.07
CA PHE A 76 -4.42 6.96 5.93
C PHE A 76 -5.73 7.64 6.36
N ILE A 77 -6.54 7.00 7.21
CA ILE A 77 -7.84 7.51 7.65
C ILE A 77 -7.70 8.82 8.43
N THR A 78 -6.67 8.94 9.26
CA THR A 78 -6.41 10.17 10.03
C THR A 78 -5.68 11.22 9.21
N ALA A 79 -5.35 10.95 7.95
CA ALA A 79 -4.51 11.79 7.09
C ALA A 79 -3.26 12.29 7.84
N SER A 80 -2.55 11.37 8.50
CA SER A 80 -1.32 11.66 9.24
C SER A 80 -0.30 12.29 8.29
N GLU A 81 0.67 13.04 8.84
CA GLU A 81 1.70 13.71 8.04
C GLU A 81 2.34 12.72 7.04
N ALA A 82 2.44 13.13 5.77
CA ALA A 82 2.86 12.30 4.61
C ALA A 82 1.91 11.15 4.16
N HIS A 83 0.85 10.84 4.90
CA HIS A 83 -0.05 9.70 4.65
C HIS A 83 -1.44 10.07 4.10
N GLY A 84 -1.64 11.33 3.69
CA GLY A 84 -2.92 11.80 3.11
C GLY A 84 -3.25 11.24 1.72
N ARG A 85 -2.28 10.58 1.04
CA ARG A 85 -2.51 9.88 -0.22
C ARG A 85 -2.49 8.37 0.00
N PRO A 86 -3.39 7.61 -0.64
CA PRO A 86 -3.42 6.17 -0.50
C PRO A 86 -2.14 5.58 -1.10
N GLN A 87 -1.65 4.55 -0.43
CA GLN A 87 -0.47 3.80 -0.84
C GLN A 87 -0.72 3.07 -2.18
N ILE A 88 0.27 3.01 -3.07
CA ILE A 88 0.11 2.45 -4.43
C ILE A 88 0.16 0.90 -4.42
N TRP A 89 0.69 0.30 -3.36
CA TRP A 89 1.02 -1.12 -3.25
C TRP A 89 -0.09 -1.94 -2.57
N PRO A 90 -1.01 -2.60 -3.28
CA PRO A 90 -2.19 -3.23 -2.67
C PRO A 90 -1.89 -4.29 -1.58
N TRP A 91 -0.66 -4.76 -1.53
CA TRP A 91 -0.14 -5.78 -0.64
C TRP A 91 -0.10 -5.33 0.82
N LYS A 92 -0.54 -6.25 1.69
CA LYS A 92 -0.59 -6.04 3.12
C LYS A 92 0.82 -6.13 3.74
N PRO A 93 1.26 -5.14 4.54
CA PRO A 93 2.53 -5.27 5.25
C PRO A 93 2.44 -6.36 6.32
N PHE A 94 3.54 -7.08 6.52
CA PHE A 94 3.64 -8.12 7.54
C PHE A 94 4.09 -7.56 8.89
N GLY A 95 3.74 -8.29 9.96
CA GLY A 95 4.20 -8.01 11.32
C GLY A 95 3.39 -6.95 12.08
N THR A 96 3.96 -6.50 13.19
CA THR A 96 3.34 -5.57 14.14
C THR A 96 4.34 -4.49 14.51
N THR A 97 3.81 -3.37 15.00
CA THR A 97 4.57 -2.25 15.55
C THR A 97 4.11 -2.04 16.98
N GLN A 98 5.06 -1.85 17.90
CA GLN A 98 4.72 -1.53 19.28
C GLN A 98 3.97 -0.20 19.32
N LEU A 99 2.91 -0.12 20.12
CA LEU A 99 2.09 1.08 20.16
C LEU A 99 2.88 2.29 20.72
N SER A 100 3.91 2.06 21.52
CA SER A 100 4.86 3.10 21.95
C SER A 100 5.64 3.73 20.78
N ASP A 101 5.87 2.94 19.73
CA ASP A 101 6.72 3.28 18.59
C ASP A 101 5.90 3.78 17.38
N ALA A 102 4.56 3.68 17.46
CA ALA A 102 3.64 4.14 16.43
C ALA A 102 3.38 5.66 16.52
N GLU A 103 2.95 6.23 15.40
CA GLU A 103 2.61 7.66 15.29
C GLU A 103 1.49 8.07 16.27
N LEU A 104 1.55 9.31 16.80
CA LEU A 104 0.60 9.78 17.82
C LEU A 104 -0.89 9.66 17.42
N PRO A 105 -1.30 9.98 16.17
CA PRO A 105 -2.67 9.73 15.72
C PRO A 105 -3.04 8.25 15.76
N VAL A 106 -2.13 7.35 15.34
CA VAL A 106 -2.34 5.90 15.39
C VAL A 106 -2.55 5.45 16.84
N ARG A 107 -1.71 5.91 17.76
CA ARG A 107 -1.83 5.59 19.19
C ARG A 107 -3.18 5.97 19.78
N LYS A 108 -3.68 7.16 19.43
CA LYS A 108 -4.98 7.66 19.86
C LYS A 108 -6.13 6.81 19.34
N HIS A 109 -6.01 6.28 18.12
CA HIS A 109 -7.08 5.60 17.41
C HIS A 109 -6.96 4.06 17.39
N ALA A 110 -5.88 3.49 17.93
CA ALA A 110 -5.59 2.05 17.91
C ALA A 110 -6.63 1.18 18.64
N GLN A 111 -7.36 1.74 19.61
CA GLN A 111 -8.42 1.04 20.35
C GLN A 111 -9.83 1.36 19.84
N CYS A 112 -9.94 2.24 18.84
CA CYS A 112 -11.23 2.57 18.26
C CYS A 112 -11.68 1.46 17.30
N ALA A 113 -12.79 0.79 17.61
CA ALA A 113 -13.34 -0.27 16.76
C ALA A 113 -14.08 0.22 15.50
N VAL A 114 -14.14 1.54 15.27
CA VAL A 114 -15.09 2.16 14.33
C VAL A 114 -14.44 2.84 13.12
N HIS A 115 -13.12 2.92 13.05
CA HIS A 115 -12.45 3.58 11.93
C HIS A 115 -12.23 2.60 10.77
N PHE A 116 -13.03 2.74 9.72
CA PHE A 116 -12.84 2.04 8.45
C PHE A 116 -13.44 2.86 7.31
N LEU A 117 -12.96 2.61 6.09
CA LEU A 117 -13.54 3.19 4.89
C LEU A 117 -14.78 2.39 4.51
N GLU A 118 -15.86 3.08 4.22
CA GLU A 118 -17.11 2.47 3.76
C GLU A 118 -17.56 3.12 2.46
N TYR A 119 -18.07 2.30 1.54
CA TYR A 119 -18.71 2.79 0.33
C TYR A 119 -20.03 3.47 0.70
N ASP A 120 -20.20 4.72 0.28
CA ASP A 120 -21.44 5.46 0.45
C ASP A 120 -22.26 5.46 -0.84
N SER A 121 -21.74 6.10 -1.90
CA SER A 121 -22.44 6.23 -3.17
C SER A 121 -21.50 6.62 -4.31
N TRP A 122 -21.98 6.49 -5.56
CA TRP A 122 -21.42 7.16 -6.72
C TRP A 122 -22.54 7.76 -7.57
N GLU A 123 -22.24 8.84 -8.29
CA GLU A 123 -23.17 9.51 -9.19
C GLU A 123 -22.52 9.74 -10.56
N TRP A 124 -23.23 9.42 -11.64
CA TRP A 124 -22.86 9.77 -13.01
C TRP A 124 -23.79 10.85 -13.52
N THR A 125 -23.25 12.04 -13.77
CA THR A 125 -23.97 13.14 -14.40
C THR A 125 -24.00 12.94 -15.91
N LEU A 126 -25.19 12.86 -16.47
CA LEU A 126 -25.43 12.72 -17.91
C LEU A 126 -25.42 14.09 -18.59
N THR A 127 -25.19 14.09 -19.90
CA THR A 127 -25.13 15.32 -20.73
C THR A 127 -26.46 16.07 -20.80
N ASP A 128 -27.56 15.40 -20.48
CA ASP A 128 -28.91 15.99 -20.42
C ASP A 128 -29.29 16.54 -19.03
N GLY A 129 -28.33 16.59 -18.10
CA GLY A 129 -28.52 17.10 -16.74
C GLY A 129 -29.19 16.13 -15.77
N ARG A 130 -29.53 14.91 -16.21
CA ARG A 130 -29.96 13.83 -15.31
C ARG A 130 -28.75 13.17 -14.65
N SER A 131 -28.99 12.41 -13.60
CA SER A 131 -27.94 11.59 -12.99
C SER A 131 -28.39 10.15 -12.74
N ILE A 132 -27.41 9.26 -12.78
CA ILE A 132 -27.54 7.86 -12.36
C ILE A 132 -26.77 7.73 -11.07
N GLN A 133 -27.42 7.25 -10.01
CA GLN A 133 -26.78 7.07 -8.71
C GLN A 133 -26.80 5.60 -8.31
N SER A 134 -25.70 5.13 -7.73
CA SER A 134 -25.68 3.92 -6.90
C SER A 134 -25.42 4.33 -5.46
N SER A 135 -26.15 3.73 -4.53
CA SER A 135 -25.97 3.95 -3.09
C SER A 135 -25.79 2.63 -2.37
N ARG A 136 -25.17 2.70 -1.18
CA ARG A 136 -24.99 1.58 -0.26
C ARG A 136 -26.27 0.79 -0.01
N GLU A 137 -27.42 1.45 0.10
CA GLU A 137 -28.72 0.82 0.38
C GLU A 137 -29.12 -0.17 -0.73
N ILE A 138 -28.72 0.11 -1.98
CA ILE A 138 -28.99 -0.75 -3.15
C ILE A 138 -28.09 -2.00 -3.12
N HIS A 139 -26.83 -1.83 -2.68
CA HIS A 139 -25.84 -2.92 -2.54
C HIS A 139 -26.08 -3.82 -1.30
N SER A 140 -26.91 -3.37 -0.36
CA SER A 140 -27.21 -4.10 0.90
C SER A 140 -28.21 -5.24 0.73
N GLN A 141 -28.82 -5.41 -0.45
CA GLN A 141 -29.69 -6.56 -0.68
C GLN A 141 -28.84 -7.83 -0.72
N PRO A 142 -29.12 -8.83 0.14
CA PRO A 142 -28.44 -10.10 0.05
C PRO A 142 -28.73 -10.67 -1.34
N PRO A 143 -27.70 -11.10 -2.11
CA PRO A 143 -27.97 -11.87 -3.32
C PRO A 143 -28.84 -13.04 -2.89
N SER A 144 -29.98 -13.26 -3.55
CA SER A 144 -30.78 -14.45 -3.31
C SER A 144 -29.81 -15.64 -3.39
N ALA A 145 -29.59 -16.29 -2.26
CA ALA A 145 -28.65 -17.39 -2.16
C ALA A 145 -29.25 -18.58 -2.92
N SER A 146 -29.15 -18.56 -4.25
CA SER A 146 -29.14 -19.80 -4.99
C SER A 146 -27.77 -20.40 -4.72
N PRO A 147 -27.69 -21.58 -4.06
CA PRO A 147 -26.44 -22.29 -3.98
C PRO A 147 -26.08 -22.64 -5.42
N HIS A 148 -25.19 -21.86 -6.04
CA HIS A 148 -24.53 -22.29 -7.25
C HIS A 148 -23.68 -23.48 -6.84
N SER A 149 -24.27 -24.66 -6.98
CA SER A 149 -23.57 -25.93 -6.94
C SER A 149 -22.39 -25.78 -7.88
N HIS A 150 -21.18 -25.70 -7.34
CA HIS A 150 -19.98 -25.77 -8.15
C HIS A 150 -20.02 -27.13 -8.85
N PRO A 151 -20.28 -27.21 -10.17
CA PRO A 151 -20.07 -28.48 -10.84
C PRO A 151 -18.59 -28.77 -10.68
N ASN A 152 -18.28 -29.98 -10.21
CA ASN A 152 -16.94 -30.53 -10.15
C ASN A 152 -16.31 -30.40 -11.56
N ARG A 153 -15.67 -29.26 -11.80
CA ARG A 153 -15.08 -28.90 -13.08
C ARG A 153 -13.60 -29.15 -12.92
N ASN A 154 -13.13 -30.19 -13.60
CA ASN A 154 -11.74 -30.37 -13.92
C ASN A 154 -11.17 -29.00 -14.32
N LEU A 155 -10.33 -28.46 -13.43
CA LEU A 155 -9.57 -27.25 -13.72
C LEU A 155 -8.84 -27.54 -15.05
N PRO A 156 -8.89 -26.67 -16.06
CA PRO A 156 -7.97 -26.81 -17.17
C PRO A 156 -6.59 -26.80 -16.53
N THR A 157 -5.87 -27.91 -16.62
CA THR A 157 -4.46 -27.98 -16.27
C THR A 157 -3.82 -26.83 -17.02
N LEU A 158 -3.28 -25.87 -16.28
CA LEU A 158 -2.64 -24.71 -16.88
C LEU A 158 -1.41 -25.25 -17.60
N ASP A 159 -1.54 -25.48 -18.92
CA ASP A 159 -0.45 -25.93 -19.77
C ASP A 159 0.78 -25.04 -19.53
N ASP A 160 1.87 -25.73 -19.19
CA ASP A 160 3.29 -25.39 -19.27
C ASP A 160 3.67 -23.91 -19.43
N TYR A 161 3.18 -23.04 -18.54
CA TYR A 161 3.83 -21.77 -18.29
C TYR A 161 4.89 -22.00 -17.22
N THR A 162 6.15 -22.06 -17.64
CA THR A 162 7.31 -22.00 -16.74
C THR A 162 7.32 -20.61 -16.09
N TYR A 163 6.58 -20.46 -15.00
CA TYR A 163 6.68 -19.26 -14.17
C TYR A 163 8.08 -19.27 -13.56
N ASP A 164 8.85 -18.21 -13.80
CA ASP A 164 10.09 -17.99 -13.07
C ASP A 164 9.74 -17.56 -11.65
N PHE A 165 9.48 -18.54 -10.78
CA PHE A 165 9.28 -18.31 -9.35
C PHE A 165 10.55 -17.87 -8.63
N PHE A 166 11.70 -17.77 -9.32
CA PHE A 166 12.96 -17.31 -8.72
C PHE A 166 13.10 -15.79 -8.71
N SER A 167 12.38 -15.06 -9.57
CA SER A 167 12.43 -13.60 -9.56
C SER A 167 11.70 -13.04 -8.33
N GLN A 168 12.47 -12.53 -7.37
CA GLN A 168 11.95 -11.86 -6.16
C GLN A 168 11.71 -10.36 -6.37
N SER A 169 11.95 -9.84 -7.57
CA SER A 169 11.88 -8.41 -7.92
C SER A 169 10.53 -7.75 -7.57
N LEU A 170 9.42 -8.42 -7.85
CA LEU A 170 8.08 -7.91 -7.53
C LEU A 170 7.83 -7.91 -6.02
N SER A 171 8.30 -8.93 -5.31
CA SER A 171 8.19 -9.03 -3.85
C SER A 171 9.05 -7.98 -3.16
N GLU A 172 10.25 -7.75 -3.67
CA GLU A 172 11.17 -6.70 -3.22
C GLU A 172 10.52 -5.33 -3.43
N GLY A 173 10.07 -5.01 -4.65
CA GLY A 173 9.41 -3.74 -4.96
C GLY A 173 8.17 -3.48 -4.13
N ALA A 174 7.32 -4.50 -3.93
CA ALA A 174 6.15 -4.42 -3.07
C ALA A 174 6.52 -4.16 -1.59
N THR A 175 7.51 -4.89 -1.08
CA THR A 175 7.97 -4.77 0.31
C THR A 175 8.61 -3.41 0.56
N ARG A 176 9.56 -3.01 -0.29
CA ARG A 176 10.19 -1.69 -0.25
C ARG A 176 9.15 -0.57 -0.30
N GLY A 177 8.19 -0.71 -1.22
CA GLY A 177 7.13 0.24 -1.41
C GLY A 177 6.25 0.45 -0.18
N ILE A 178 5.73 -0.64 0.42
CA ILE A 178 4.83 -0.52 1.57
C ILE A 178 5.55 -0.09 2.85
N PHE A 179 6.78 -0.57 3.09
CA PHE A 179 7.57 -0.18 4.26
C PHE A 179 8.13 1.24 4.12
N GLY A 180 8.46 1.67 2.89
CA GLY A 180 8.84 3.06 2.60
C GLY A 180 7.67 4.02 2.79
N TRP A 181 6.45 3.64 2.38
CA TRP A 181 5.26 4.43 2.65
C TRP A 181 4.97 4.52 4.16
N LEU A 182 4.99 3.39 4.88
CA LEU A 182 4.70 3.30 6.32
C LEU A 182 5.63 4.16 7.19
N ARG A 183 6.88 4.33 6.78
CA ARG A 183 7.90 5.11 7.49
C ARG A 183 8.45 6.26 6.66
N SER A 184 7.56 6.90 5.90
CA SER A 184 7.88 8.10 5.11
C SER A 184 8.37 9.28 5.98
N THR A 185 8.03 9.29 7.26
CA THR A 185 8.45 10.27 8.28
C THR A 185 9.65 9.81 9.12
N GLY A 186 10.21 8.63 8.84
CA GLY A 186 11.25 7.99 9.64
C GLY A 186 10.74 6.75 10.39
N TYR A 187 11.67 5.98 10.97
CA TYR A 187 11.37 4.70 11.65
C TYR A 187 11.96 4.63 13.07
N PRO A 188 11.29 3.91 14.00
CA PRO A 188 11.77 3.75 15.38
C PRO A 188 13.01 2.85 15.45
N CYS A 189 13.83 3.01 16.49
CA CYS A 189 15.04 2.21 16.69
C CYS A 189 14.78 0.69 16.70
N SER A 190 13.61 0.26 17.17
CA SER A 190 13.17 -1.14 17.19
C SER A 190 13.03 -1.74 15.79
N GLU A 191 12.75 -0.92 14.78
CA GLU A 191 12.59 -1.34 13.39
C GLU A 191 13.85 -1.16 12.55
N ARG A 192 14.95 -0.64 13.13
CA ARG A 192 16.24 -0.49 12.44
C ARG A 192 16.69 -1.75 11.68
N PRO A 193 16.60 -2.98 12.23
CA PRO A 193 16.98 -4.19 11.50
C PRO A 193 16.14 -4.44 10.23
N ILE A 194 14.90 -3.95 10.18
CA ILE A 194 14.02 -4.06 9.01
C ILE A 194 14.49 -3.10 7.92
N TYR A 195 14.77 -1.85 8.29
CA TYR A 195 15.16 -0.80 7.35
C TYR A 195 16.60 -0.90 6.86
N GLN A 196 17.44 -1.70 7.52
CA GLN A 196 18.78 -2.09 7.08
C GLN A 196 18.79 -3.35 6.19
N HIS A 197 17.63 -3.95 5.93
CA HIS A 197 17.53 -5.09 5.02
C HIS A 197 17.76 -4.64 3.58
N SER A 198 18.48 -5.43 2.77
CA SER A 198 18.86 -5.08 1.39
C SER A 198 17.69 -4.76 0.44
N TRP A 199 16.47 -5.19 0.79
CA TRP A 199 15.27 -4.85 0.02
C TRP A 199 14.74 -3.44 0.29
N ILE A 200 15.10 -2.85 1.43
CA ILE A 200 14.56 -1.57 1.92
C ILE A 200 15.67 -0.52 2.00
N ASP A 201 16.88 -0.91 2.41
CA ASP A 201 18.04 -0.04 2.52
C ASP A 201 18.46 0.47 1.15
N LEU A 202 18.27 1.77 0.94
CA LEU A 202 18.70 2.50 -0.26
C LEU A 202 20.00 3.29 0.00
N GLU A 203 20.46 3.38 1.26
CA GLU A 203 21.60 4.21 1.67
C GLU A 203 22.96 3.55 1.36
N GLY A 204 22.96 2.31 0.85
CA GLY A 204 24.18 1.60 0.45
C GLY A 204 24.58 1.70 -1.03
N SER A 205 23.88 2.50 -1.85
CA SER A 205 24.02 2.48 -3.33
C SER A 205 24.12 3.86 -3.99
N ASP A 206 24.89 4.77 -3.40
CA ASP A 206 25.50 5.97 -4.04
C ASP A 206 26.61 6.39 -3.04
N GLU A 207 27.90 6.50 -3.33
CA GLU A 207 28.62 6.85 -4.56
C GLU A 207 29.96 6.07 -4.55
N GLU A 208 30.40 5.51 -5.69
CA GLU A 208 31.79 5.09 -5.87
C GLU A 208 32.68 6.34 -5.70
N GLU A 209 33.33 6.46 -4.54
CA GLU A 209 34.29 7.52 -4.24
C GLU A 209 35.41 7.43 -5.28
N ALA A 210 35.40 8.35 -6.24
CA ALA A 210 36.45 8.44 -7.26
C ALA A 210 37.81 8.51 -6.54
N PRO A 211 38.85 7.78 -7.00
CA PRO A 211 40.14 7.78 -6.32
C PRO A 211 40.73 9.18 -6.38
N ASP A 212 40.81 9.82 -5.21
CA ASP A 212 41.31 11.17 -5.03
C ASP A 212 42.85 11.12 -5.07
N ASP A 213 43.39 11.26 -6.28
CA ASP A 213 44.81 11.49 -6.49
C ASP A 213 45.14 12.97 -6.18
N ALA A 214 45.52 13.29 -4.93
CA ALA A 214 46.63 14.19 -4.61
C ALA A 214 46.73 14.48 -3.10
N GLU A 215 47.93 14.24 -2.56
CA GLU A 215 48.38 14.60 -1.22
C GLU A 215 48.13 16.09 -0.85
N SER A 216 47.44 16.36 0.26
CA SER A 216 47.75 17.53 1.10
C SER A 216 47.12 17.48 2.49
N ASP A 217 48.01 17.34 3.48
CA ASP A 217 48.00 17.77 4.89
C ASP A 217 46.70 17.79 5.73
N GLY A 218 46.81 17.18 6.91
CA GLY A 218 45.72 16.85 7.80
C GLY A 218 45.02 18.05 8.46
N GLY A 219 43.71 18.12 8.27
CA GLY A 219 42.79 18.92 9.08
C GLY A 219 41.45 18.21 9.19
N ILE A 220 41.02 17.89 10.41
CA ILE A 220 39.74 17.22 10.71
C ILE A 220 38.59 18.10 10.20
N GLN A 221 38.01 17.74 9.06
CA GLN A 221 36.90 18.47 8.46
C GLN A 221 35.59 17.98 9.09
N TYR A 222 35.04 18.78 10.02
CA TYR A 222 33.75 18.50 10.63
C TYR A 222 32.63 18.71 9.60
N SER A 223 31.75 17.72 9.49
CA SER A 223 30.54 17.76 8.65
C SER A 223 29.72 19.05 8.87
N PRO A 224 29.22 19.70 7.79
CA PRO A 224 28.43 20.93 7.89
C PRO A 224 27.16 20.79 8.75
N LYS A 225 26.65 19.56 8.88
CA LYS A 225 25.47 19.25 9.71
C LYS A 225 25.80 19.31 11.21
N LYS A 226 27.03 18.96 11.60
CA LYS A 226 27.46 18.89 12.99
C LYS A 226 27.73 20.29 13.57
N THR A 227 28.35 21.16 12.78
CA THR A 227 28.58 22.57 13.13
C THR A 227 27.28 23.38 13.24
N HIS A 228 26.21 22.97 12.55
CA HIS A 228 24.90 23.62 12.67
C HIS A 228 24.20 23.29 14.01
N VAL A 229 24.31 22.04 14.47
CA VAL A 229 23.71 21.58 15.74
C VAL A 229 24.42 22.19 16.95
N GLU A 230 25.76 22.26 16.93
CA GLU A 230 26.54 22.84 18.02
C GLU A 230 26.22 24.34 18.19
N ARG A 231 26.12 25.10 17.10
CA ARG A 231 25.74 26.53 17.15
C ARG A 231 24.32 26.76 17.66
N TRP A 232 23.41 25.81 17.45
CA TRP A 232 22.05 25.90 17.99
C TRP A 232 22.02 25.64 19.51
N LEU A 233 22.81 24.67 19.99
CA LEU A 233 22.92 24.35 21.42
C LEU A 233 23.51 25.52 22.22
N GLU A 234 24.56 26.17 21.70
CA GLU A 234 25.17 27.35 22.33
C GLU A 234 24.16 28.52 22.45
N GLY A 235 23.31 28.72 21.44
CA GLY A 235 22.30 29.77 21.44
C GLY A 235 21.09 29.53 22.37
N VAL A 236 20.98 28.33 22.95
CA VAL A 236 19.96 27.96 23.95
C VAL A 236 20.50 28.17 25.37
N GLU A 237 21.79 27.92 25.60
CA GLU A 237 22.42 28.11 26.92
C GLU A 237 22.61 29.59 27.29
N GLU A 238 22.74 30.50 26.30
CA GLU A 238 22.84 31.94 26.55
C GLU A 238 21.49 32.63 26.87
N ARG A 239 20.38 31.89 26.87
CA ARG A 239 19.03 32.40 27.18
C ARG A 239 18.36 31.70 28.37
N GLY A 240 19.16 31.07 29.24
CA GLY A 240 18.76 30.56 30.55
C GLY A 240 19.06 31.55 31.68
#